data_AF-A0A2T4LPA8-F1
#
_entry.id   AF-A0A2T4LPA8-F1
#
_cell.length_a   1.000
_cell.length_b   1.000
_cell.length_c   1.000
_cell.angle_alpha   90.00
_cell.angle_beta   90.00
_cell.angle_gamma   90.00
#
_symmetry.space_group_name_H-M   'P 1'
#
loop_
_entity.id
_entity.type
_entity.pdbx_description
1 polymer ?
#
loop_
_entity_poly.entity_id
_entity_poly.type
_entity_poly.pdbx_seq_one_letter_code
_entity_poly.pdbx_strand_id
1 'polypeptide(L)'
;MGDATNNNEENLIHKYHLYNVDILKVGHHGSRTSTSNNLLKAIRPKIALISVGEKNKYRLPNPQIINRLKSFEIKIFQTNINGEVNILFKNQIEIHSQFN
;
A
#
# COMPACT_ATOMS: atom_id res chain seq x y z
N MET A 1 7.10 -0.14 1.45
CA MET A 1 8.13 0.06 0.41
C MET A 1 9.17 1.15 0.74
N GLY A 2 9.20 1.75 1.96
CA GLY A 2 10.21 2.78 2.28
C GLY A 2 10.16 3.93 1.27
N ASP A 3 11.30 4.37 0.77
CA ASP A 3 11.43 5.40 -0.28
C ASP A 3 11.55 4.85 -1.71
N ALA A 4 11.13 3.59 -1.92
CA ALA A 4 11.18 2.94 -3.22
C ALA A 4 10.56 3.79 -4.33
N THR A 5 11.30 3.89 -5.42
CA THR A 5 10.85 4.42 -6.71
C THR A 5 10.32 3.31 -7.60
N ASN A 6 9.73 3.65 -8.74
CA ASN A 6 9.25 2.68 -9.74
C ASN A 6 10.32 1.65 -10.13
N ASN A 7 11.59 2.04 -10.25
CA ASN A 7 12.68 1.11 -10.58
C ASN A 7 12.91 0.09 -9.45
N ASN A 8 12.79 0.51 -8.19
CA ASN A 8 12.87 -0.40 -7.05
C ASN A 8 11.68 -1.36 -7.04
N GLU A 9 10.49 -0.89 -7.40
CA GLU A 9 9.27 -1.70 -7.47
C GLU A 9 9.37 -2.81 -8.51
N GLU A 10 9.80 -2.49 -9.73
CA GLU A 10 9.99 -3.50 -10.77
C GLU A 10 11.01 -4.56 -10.35
N ASN A 11 12.15 -4.12 -9.82
CA ASN A 11 13.16 -5.03 -9.29
C ASN A 11 12.61 -5.96 -8.21
N LEU A 12 11.76 -5.45 -7.31
CA LEU A 12 11.15 -6.25 -6.24
C LEU A 12 10.14 -7.26 -6.79
N ILE A 13 9.29 -6.85 -7.73
CA ILE A 13 8.32 -7.73 -8.39
C ILE A 13 9.03 -8.90 -9.06
N HIS A 14 10.10 -8.64 -9.82
CA HIS A 14 10.84 -9.68 -10.53
C HIS A 14 11.68 -10.55 -9.60
N LYS A 15 12.41 -9.94 -8.65
CA LYS A 15 13.33 -10.68 -7.78
C LYS A 15 12.61 -11.62 -6.82
N TYR A 16 11.48 -11.18 -6.27
CA TYR A 16 10.77 -11.92 -5.23
C TYR A 16 9.46 -12.53 -5.71
N HIS A 17 9.13 -12.40 -7.00
CA HIS A 17 7.86 -12.86 -7.57
C HIS A 17 6.68 -12.39 -6.71
N LEU A 18 6.60 -11.08 -6.44
CA LEU A 18 5.58 -10.54 -5.53
C LEU A 18 4.19 -10.60 -6.17
N TYR A 19 3.27 -11.33 -5.53
CA TYR A 19 1.84 -11.38 -5.87
C TYR A 19 1.01 -11.49 -4.58
N ASN A 20 -0.28 -11.12 -4.66
CA ASN A 20 -1.27 -11.25 -3.59
C ASN A 20 -0.85 -10.68 -2.22
N VAL A 21 -0.48 -9.41 -2.17
CA VAL A 21 -0.10 -8.71 -0.94
C VAL A 21 -1.33 -8.06 -0.32
N ASP A 22 -1.73 -8.37 0.91
CA ASP A 22 -2.92 -7.73 1.51
C ASP A 22 -2.72 -6.23 1.79
N ILE A 23 -1.53 -5.84 2.24
CA ILE A 23 -1.21 -4.49 2.72
C ILE A 23 0.04 -3.95 2.03
N LEU A 24 -0.12 -2.85 1.29
CA LEU A 24 0.97 -2.09 0.69
C LEU A 24 1.34 -0.89 1.59
N LYS A 25 2.54 -0.88 2.17
CA LYS A 25 3.15 0.40 2.60
C LYS A 25 3.61 1.16 1.36
N VAL A 26 2.91 2.24 1.01
CA VAL A 26 3.17 3.08 -0.16
C VAL A 26 4.61 3.60 -0.14
N GLY A 27 5.27 3.54 -1.30
CA GLY A 27 6.64 4.00 -1.47
C GLY A 27 6.75 5.51 -1.42
N HIS A 28 7.88 6.02 -0.93
CA HIS A 28 8.31 7.41 -1.02
C HIS A 28 7.21 8.40 -0.61
N HIS A 29 6.51 8.10 0.48
CA HIS A 29 5.42 8.91 1.03
C HIS A 29 4.28 9.22 0.01
N GLY A 30 4.17 8.45 -1.07
CA GLY A 30 3.23 8.70 -2.16
C GLY A 30 3.72 9.72 -3.19
N SER A 31 5.03 9.80 -3.45
CA SER A 31 5.58 10.57 -4.56
C SER A 31 5.15 10.01 -5.92
N ARG A 32 5.10 10.89 -6.93
CA ARG A 32 4.76 10.55 -8.32
C ARG A 32 5.72 9.52 -8.94
N THR A 33 6.93 9.41 -8.40
CA THR A 33 7.97 8.45 -8.84
C THR A 33 7.83 7.06 -8.20
N SER A 34 6.71 6.79 -7.53
CA SER A 34 6.43 5.53 -6.84
C SER A 34 4.99 5.05 -7.09
N THR A 35 4.68 3.88 -6.53
CA THR A 35 3.39 3.20 -6.53
C THR A 35 2.86 3.00 -7.95
N SER A 36 3.70 2.47 -8.82
CA SER A 36 3.42 2.29 -10.24
C SER A 36 2.19 1.42 -10.49
N ASN A 37 1.56 1.60 -11.67
CA ASN A 37 0.47 0.73 -12.11
C ASN A 37 0.93 -0.74 -12.22
N ASN A 38 2.18 -0.97 -12.62
CA ASN A 38 2.75 -2.32 -12.71
C ASN A 38 2.79 -3.00 -11.34
N LEU A 39 3.24 -2.28 -10.30
CA LEU A 39 3.19 -2.77 -8.93
C LEU A 39 1.77 -3.11 -8.48
N LEU A 40 0.82 -2.18 -8.64
CA LEU A 40 -0.56 -2.37 -8.18
C LEU A 40 -1.26 -3.53 -8.90
N LYS A 41 -0.99 -3.71 -10.21
CA LYS A 41 -1.49 -4.85 -10.98
C LYS A 41 -0.89 -6.17 -10.53
N ALA A 42 0.41 -6.20 -10.21
CA ALA A 42 1.11 -7.41 -9.80
C ALA A 42 0.66 -7.89 -8.41
N ILE A 43 0.66 -6.98 -7.43
CA ILE A 43 0.46 -7.38 -6.02
C ILE A 43 -1.00 -7.29 -5.55
N ARG A 44 -1.84 -6.50 -6.24
CA ARG A 44 -3.29 -6.32 -6.00
C ARG A 44 -3.65 -6.11 -4.52
N PRO A 45 -3.16 -5.04 -3.88
CA PRO A 45 -3.35 -4.88 -2.45
C PRO A 45 -4.75 -4.42 -2.09
N LYS A 46 -5.22 -4.83 -0.90
CA LYS A 46 -6.52 -4.40 -0.35
C LYS A 46 -6.40 -3.09 0.42
N ILE A 47 -5.25 -2.88 1.06
CA ILE A 47 -4.97 -1.71 1.90
C ILE A 47 -3.67 -1.03 1.44
N ALA A 48 -3.69 0.29 1.37
CA ALA A 48 -2.52 1.14 1.19
C ALA A 48 -2.28 2.03 2.42
N LEU A 49 -1.09 1.92 3.01
CA LEU A 49 -0.63 2.77 4.10
C LEU A 49 0.35 3.82 3.59
N ILE A 50 0.03 5.10 3.81
CA ILE A 50 0.86 6.24 3.42
C ILE A 50 1.37 6.91 4.70
N SER A 51 2.66 6.73 4.98
CA SER A 51 3.32 7.52 6.01
C SER A 51 3.66 8.89 5.42
N VAL A 52 3.09 9.95 5.96
CA VAL A 52 3.33 11.34 5.55
C VAL A 52 3.04 12.30 6.72
N GLY A 53 3.76 13.42 6.78
CA GLY A 53 3.54 14.46 7.79
C GLY A 53 2.42 15.44 7.42
N GLU A 54 1.72 15.96 8.44
CA GLU A 54 0.61 16.92 8.33
C GLU A 54 0.99 18.23 7.63
N LYS A 55 2.18 18.75 7.92
CA LYS A 55 2.71 20.00 7.35
C LYS A 55 3.82 19.75 6.33
N ASN A 56 3.67 18.74 5.48
CA ASN A 56 4.75 18.42 4.55
C ASN A 56 4.87 19.47 3.42
N LYS A 57 6.06 20.04 3.29
CA LYS A 57 6.40 21.05 2.27
C LYS A 57 6.45 20.46 0.85
N TYR A 58 6.55 19.14 0.75
CA TYR A 58 6.68 18.39 -0.51
C TYR A 58 5.35 18.13 -1.21
N ARG A 59 4.22 18.52 -0.59
CA ARG A 59 2.85 18.32 -1.10
C ARG A 59 2.55 16.84 -1.42
N LEU A 60 3.02 15.95 -0.55
CA LEU A 60 2.77 14.51 -0.61
C LEU A 60 1.57 14.10 0.28
N PRO A 61 0.96 12.92 0.04
CA PRO A 61 1.06 12.13 -1.19
C PRO A 61 0.56 12.92 -2.40
N ASN A 62 1.16 12.66 -3.55
CA ASN A 62 0.75 13.32 -4.77
C ASN A 62 -0.69 12.91 -5.13
N PRO A 63 -1.57 13.85 -5.54
CA PRO A 63 -2.96 13.54 -5.90
C PRO A 63 -3.09 12.44 -6.95
N GLN A 64 -2.14 12.32 -7.89
CA GLN A 64 -2.14 11.26 -8.90
C GLN A 64 -1.97 9.87 -8.27
N ILE A 65 -1.19 9.75 -7.18
CA ILE A 65 -1.04 8.49 -6.44
C ILE A 65 -2.33 8.15 -5.71
N ILE A 66 -2.98 9.12 -5.07
CA ILE A 66 -4.27 8.91 -4.42
C ILE A 66 -5.33 8.45 -5.43
N ASN A 67 -5.43 9.13 -6.57
CA ASN A 67 -6.38 8.77 -7.61
C ASN A 67 -6.10 7.38 -8.21
N ARG A 68 -4.82 7.04 -8.40
CA ARG A 68 -4.41 5.71 -8.84
C ARG A 68 -4.84 4.64 -7.83
N LEU A 69 -4.54 4.81 -6.55
CA LEU A 69 -4.95 3.86 -5.51
C LEU A 69 -6.48 3.69 -5.47
N LYS A 70 -7.24 4.79 -5.58
CA LYS A 70 -8.71 4.76 -5.65
C LYS A 70 -9.22 4.01 -6.89
N SER A 71 -8.58 4.18 -8.04
CA SER A 71 -8.98 3.48 -9.28
C SER A 71 -8.78 1.96 -9.24
N PHE A 72 -7.94 1.48 -8.32
CA PHE A 72 -7.77 0.05 -8.01
C PHE A 72 -8.64 -0.40 -6.83
N GLU A 73 -9.56 0.45 -6.36
CA GLU A 73 -10.48 0.19 -5.23
C GLU A 73 -9.75 -0.14 -3.92
N ILE A 74 -8.55 0.41 -3.73
CA ILE A 74 -7.69 0.16 -2.57
C ILE A 74 -8.12 1.07 -1.41
N LYS A 75 -8.27 0.50 -0.20
CA LYS A 75 -8.53 1.29 1.01
C LYS A 75 -7.28 2.04 1.44
N ILE A 76 -7.36 3.37 1.60
CA ILE A 76 -6.21 4.23 1.89
C ILE A 76 -6.24 4.71 3.33
N PHE A 77 -5.11 4.59 4.03
CA PHE A 77 -4.86 5.24 5.32
C PHE A 77 -3.62 6.12 5.22
N GLN A 78 -3.69 7.35 5.76
CA GLN A 78 -2.59 8.31 5.73
C GLN A 78 -2.31 8.84 7.14
N THR A 79 -1.06 8.86 7.57
CA THR A 79 -0.74 9.26 8.95
C THR A 79 -1.00 10.74 9.25
N ASN A 80 -1.04 11.60 8.24
CA ASN A 80 -1.43 13.01 8.39
C ASN A 80 -2.93 13.22 8.57
N ILE A 81 -3.77 12.25 8.18
CA ILE A 81 -5.23 12.32 8.30
C ILE A 81 -5.71 11.47 9.47
N ASN A 82 -5.11 10.29 9.62
CA ASN A 82 -5.55 9.27 10.58
C ASN A 82 -4.70 9.25 11.86
N GLY A 83 -3.59 9.99 11.92
CA GLY A 83 -2.63 9.88 13.02
C GLY A 83 -1.85 8.56 12.96
N GLU A 84 -1.61 7.97 14.13
CA GLU A 84 -0.99 6.65 14.24
C GLU A 84 -1.91 5.57 13.65
N VAL A 85 -1.36 4.69 12.81
CA VAL A 85 -2.10 3.57 12.21
C VAL A 85 -1.53 2.26 12.73
N ASN A 86 -2.33 1.55 13.54
CA ASN A 86 -1.99 0.23 14.07
C ASN A 86 -2.62 -0.88 13.23
N ILE A 87 -1.80 -1.85 12.79
CA ILE A 87 -2.28 -3.08 12.16
C ILE A 87 -2.08 -4.22 13.16
N LEU A 88 -3.19 -4.78 13.61
CA LEU A 88 -3.21 -5.95 14.49
C LEU A 88 -3.47 -7.19 13.65
N PHE A 89 -2.47 -8.07 13.59
CA PHE A 89 -2.64 -9.41 13.02
C PHE A 89 -3.15 -10.34 14.12
N LYS A 90 -4.38 -10.83 13.97
CA LYS A 90 -4.90 -11.89 14.83
C LYS A 90 -4.51 -13.23 14.21
N ASN A 91 -3.63 -13.99 14.88
CA ASN A 91 -3.28 -15.35 14.48
C ASN A 91 -4.39 -16.35 14.83
N GLN A 92 -5.56 -16.24 14.23
CA GLN A 92 -6.63 -17.24 14.42
C GLN A 92 -7.08 -17.78 13.06
N ILE A 93 -6.66 -19.02 12.78
CA ILE A 93 -7.34 -19.87 11.81
C ILE A 93 -8.51 -20.49 12.60
N GLU A 94 -9.72 -19.99 12.38
CA GLU A 94 -10.94 -20.61 12.89
C GLU A 94 -11.54 -21.51 11.80
N ILE A 95 -11.64 -22.80 12.10
CA ILE A 95 -12.32 -23.78 11.26
C ILE A 95 -13.59 -24.19 11.99
N HIS A 96 -14.74 -23.79 11.44
CA HIS A 96 -16.05 -24.24 11.90
C HIS A 96 -16.58 -25.28 10.91
N SER A 97 -16.94 -26.46 11.42
CA SER A 97 -17.65 -27.52 10.69
C SER A 97 -18.90 -27.87 11.47
N GLN A 98 -20.04 -27.91 10.80
CA GLN A 98 -21.28 -28.51 11.31
C GLN A 98 -21.66 -29.64 10.36
N PHE A 99 -21.83 -30.84 10.93
CA PHE A 99 -22.52 -31.93 10.26
C PHE A 99 -23.97 -31.90 10.74
N ASN A 100 -24.91 -32.07 9.80
CA ASN A 100 -26.31 -32.38 10.10
C ASN A 100 -26.44 -33.79 10.66
#